data_AF-A0A955TP85-F1
#
_entry.id   AF-A0A955TP85-F1
#
_cell.length_a   1.000
_cell.length_b   1.000
_cell.length_c   1.000
_cell.angle_alpha   90.00
_cell.angle_beta   90.00
_cell.angle_gamma   90.00
#
_symmetry.space_group_name_H-M   'P 1'
#
loop_
_entity.id
_entity.type
_entity.pdbx_description
1 polymer ?
#
loop_
_entity_poly.entity_id
_entity_poly.type
_entity_poly.pdbx_seq_one_letter_code
_entity_poly.pdbx_strand_id
1 'polypeptide(L)'
;MKAGKKPLDPVVKAGLGVLFGAFCLIGFGMFLSRPDRTIPPYSIGAQEGTVVAVHLPPWTSDPEIESLIRRFGLVGRTTKDFGPLKIRPTTPDNPKGGYQQLFLLIFSDHTWAEPDNLHRYLDGRTHQIADPFL
;
A
#
# COMPACT_ATOMS: atom_id res chain seq x y z
N MET A 1 -49.45 36.48 11.34
CA MET A 1 -50.13 35.18 11.18
C MET A 1 -49.09 34.16 10.72
N LYS A 2 -48.69 33.20 11.56
CA LYS A 2 -47.77 32.13 11.14
C LYS A 2 -48.58 31.08 10.39
N ALA A 3 -48.44 31.04 9.06
CA ALA A 3 -49.02 29.99 8.24
C ALA A 3 -48.45 28.64 8.67
N GLY A 4 -49.29 27.79 9.26
CA GLY A 4 -48.91 26.42 9.60
C GLY A 4 -48.53 25.67 8.33
N LYS A 5 -47.29 25.18 8.25
CA LYS A 5 -46.82 24.41 7.09
C LYS A 5 -47.71 23.18 6.95
N LYS A 6 -48.36 23.01 5.78
CA LYS A 6 -49.10 21.79 5.43
C LYS A 6 -48.17 20.59 5.66
N PRO A 7 -48.60 19.56 6.42
CA PRO A 7 -47.77 18.38 6.62
C PRO A 7 -47.51 17.74 5.26
N LEU A 8 -46.24 17.42 4.99
CA LEU A 8 -45.83 16.69 3.80
C LEU A 8 -46.57 15.34 3.77
N ASP A 9 -47.07 14.98 2.59
CA ASP A 9 -47.72 13.70 2.34
C ASP A 9 -46.82 12.54 2.81
N PRO A 10 -47.34 11.53 3.54
CA PRO A 10 -46.58 10.35 3.96
C PRO A 10 -45.76 9.71 2.85
N VAL A 11 -46.28 9.67 1.61
CA VAL A 11 -45.58 9.09 0.45
C VAL A 11 -44.36 9.95 0.08
N VAL A 12 -44.51 11.27 0.07
CA VAL A 12 -43.42 12.21 -0.21
C VAL A 12 -42.36 12.13 0.88
N LYS A 13 -42.77 12.00 2.14
CA LYS A 13 -41.86 11.86 3.28
C LYS A 13 -41.06 10.55 3.21
N ALA A 14 -41.70 9.45 2.82
CA ALA A 14 -41.03 8.17 2.60
C ALA A 14 -40.05 8.24 1.43
N GLY A 15 -40.46 8.82 0.30
CA GLY A 15 -39.60 9.00 -0.87
C GLY A 15 -38.36 9.86 -0.57
N LEU A 16 -38.52 10.95 0.18
CA LEU A 16 -37.40 11.79 0.60
C LEU A 16 -36.46 11.03 1.54
N GLY A 17 -37.01 10.25 2.48
CA GLY A 17 -36.23 9.42 3.40
C GLY A 17 -35.40 8.37 2.67
N VAL A 18 -35.99 7.70 1.67
CA VAL A 18 -35.28 6.73 0.82
C VAL A 18 -34.19 7.42 0.00
N LEU A 19 -34.47 8.58 -0.59
CA LEU A 19 -33.48 9.35 -1.38
C LEU A 19 -32.28 9.76 -0.52
N PHE A 20 -32.51 10.38 0.63
CA PHE A 20 -31.44 10.77 1.55
C PHE A 20 -30.71 9.54 2.10
N GLY A 21 -31.42 8.47 2.44
CA GLY A 21 -30.84 7.20 2.86
C GLY A 21 -29.88 6.64 1.82
N ALA A 22 -30.31 6.58 0.54
CA ALA A 22 -29.48 6.09 -0.56
C ALA A 22 -28.24 6.98 -0.78
N PHE A 23 -28.39 8.30 -0.79
CA PHE A 23 -27.25 9.22 -0.92
C PHE A 23 -26.26 9.09 0.23
N CYS A 24 -26.74 8.99 1.47
CA CYS A 24 -25.89 8.77 2.63
C CYS A 24 -25.18 7.42 2.56
N LEU A 25 -25.88 6.34 2.17
CA LEU A 25 -25.32 5.00 2.14
C LEU A 25 -24.27 4.85 1.03
N ILE A 26 -24.52 5.41 -0.16
CA ILE A 26 -23.55 5.45 -1.26
C ILE A 26 -22.36 6.35 -0.89
N GLY A 27 -22.62 7.57 -0.43
CA GLY A 27 -21.57 8.52 -0.07
C GLY A 27 -20.67 8.01 1.06
N PHE A 28 -21.27 7.41 2.09
CA PHE A 28 -20.54 6.80 3.20
C PHE A 28 -19.76 5.56 2.75
N GLY A 29 -20.35 4.71 1.91
CA GLY A 29 -19.65 3.57 1.31
C GLY A 29 -18.42 4.00 0.50
N MET A 30 -18.55 5.06 -0.30
CA MET A 30 -17.44 5.66 -1.05
C MET A 30 -16.39 6.31 -0.14
N PHE A 31 -16.80 6.89 1.00
CA PHE A 31 -15.88 7.47 1.98
C PHE A 31 -15.04 6.39 2.67
N LEU A 32 -15.65 5.28 3.09
CA LEU A 32 -14.94 4.15 3.69
C LEU A 32 -14.06 3.39 2.69
N SER A 33 -14.52 3.27 1.45
CA SER A 33 -13.80 2.54 0.40
C SER A 33 -12.80 3.40 -0.36
N ARG A 34 -12.63 4.67 0.02
CA ARG A 34 -11.74 5.59 -0.68
C ARG A 34 -10.33 4.99 -0.62
N PRO A 35 -9.79 4.49 -1.75
CA PRO A 35 -8.44 3.97 -1.75
C PRO A 35 -7.55 5.13 -1.36
N ASP A 36 -6.59 4.89 -0.48
CA ASP A 36 -5.59 5.88 -0.12
C ASP A 36 -4.79 6.23 -1.39
N ARG A 37 -5.25 7.26 -2.12
CA ARG A 37 -4.67 7.72 -3.39
C ARG A 37 -3.32 8.40 -3.21
N THR A 38 -2.85 8.55 -1.97
CA THR A 38 -1.48 9.01 -1.69
C THR A 38 -0.45 7.91 -1.88
N ILE A 39 -0.89 6.67 -2.08
CA ILE A 39 0.00 5.53 -2.33
C ILE A 39 0.11 5.34 -3.84
N PRO A 40 1.29 5.58 -4.43
CA PRO A 40 1.49 5.25 -5.83
C PRO A 40 1.32 3.75 -6.05
N PRO A 41 0.88 3.31 -7.23
CA PRO A 41 0.75 1.89 -7.50
C PRO A 41 2.12 1.22 -7.35
N TYR A 42 2.27 0.34 -6.37
CA TYR A 42 3.43 -0.53 -6.23
C TYR A 42 2.96 -1.97 -5.98
N SER A 43 3.75 -2.93 -6.44
CA SER A 43 3.52 -4.35 -6.19
C SER A 43 4.75 -4.95 -5.54
N ILE A 44 4.56 -5.72 -4.47
CA ILE A 44 5.62 -6.57 -3.93
C ILE A 44 5.67 -7.80 -4.82
N GLY A 45 6.81 -8.00 -5.49
CA GLY A 45 7.02 -9.15 -6.36
C GLY A 45 7.45 -10.35 -5.53
N ALA A 46 8.73 -10.36 -5.14
CA ALA A 46 9.35 -11.45 -4.39
C ALA A 46 10.00 -10.96 -3.09
N GLN A 47 10.17 -11.89 -2.16
CA GLN A 47 10.76 -11.62 -0.86
C GLN A 47 11.62 -12.80 -0.43
N GLU A 48 12.88 -12.53 -0.13
CA GLU A 48 13.86 -13.51 0.35
C GLU A 48 14.54 -12.98 1.62
N GLY A 49 14.21 -13.59 2.77
CA GLY A 49 14.74 -13.16 4.07
C GLY A 49 14.42 -11.68 4.32
N THR A 50 15.46 -10.85 4.50
CA THR A 50 15.35 -9.39 4.72
C THR A 50 15.26 -8.56 3.45
N VAL A 51 15.30 -9.17 2.27
CA VAL A 51 15.25 -8.48 0.98
C VAL A 51 13.85 -8.57 0.38
N VAL A 52 13.33 -7.43 -0.05
CA VAL A 52 12.03 -7.32 -0.71
C VAL A 52 12.21 -6.66 -2.07
N ALA A 53 11.76 -7.35 -3.13
CA ALA A 53 11.64 -6.79 -4.45
C ALA A 53 10.29 -6.08 -4.61
N VAL A 54 10.35 -4.79 -4.88
CA VAL A 54 9.20 -3.93 -5.14
C VAL A 54 9.24 -3.52 -6.60
N HIS A 55 8.17 -3.80 -7.31
CA HIS A 55 7.95 -3.30 -8.65
C HIS A 55 7.12 -2.01 -8.60
N LEU A 56 7.62 -0.99 -9.28
CA LEU A 56 6.88 0.22 -9.58
C LEU A 56 6.61 0.30 -11.07
N PRO A 57 5.37 0.63 -11.48
CA PRO A 57 5.07 0.83 -12.89
C PRO A 57 5.97 1.90 -13.52
N PRO A 58 6.32 1.76 -14.81
CA PRO A 58 7.25 2.66 -15.48
C PRO A 58 6.71 4.09 -15.65
N TRP A 59 5.40 4.29 -15.48
CA TRP A 59 4.76 5.61 -15.52
C TRP A 59 4.69 6.31 -14.16
N THR A 60 5.28 5.73 -13.11
CA THR A 60 5.32 6.35 -11.78
C THR A 60 6.26 7.56 -11.82
N SER A 61 5.79 8.68 -11.33
CA SER A 61 6.55 9.94 -11.32
C SER A 61 7.58 10.01 -10.19
N ASP A 62 8.63 10.82 -10.35
CA ASP A 62 9.65 11.02 -9.30
C ASP A 62 9.08 11.42 -7.94
N PRO A 63 8.09 12.34 -7.84
CA PRO A 63 7.47 12.70 -6.55
C PRO A 63 6.73 11.53 -5.91
N GLU A 64 6.12 10.66 -6.72
CA GLU A 64 5.46 9.44 -6.25
C GLU A 64 6.49 8.45 -5.71
N ILE A 65 7.61 8.24 -6.42
CA ILE A 65 8.72 7.40 -5.95
C ILE A 65 9.26 7.93 -4.61
N GLU A 66 9.49 9.25 -4.51
CA GLU A 66 9.95 9.88 -3.29
C GLU A 66 8.97 9.67 -2.13
N SER A 67 7.67 9.84 -2.38
CA SER A 67 6.62 9.63 -1.37
C SER A 67 6.63 8.19 -0.84
N LEU A 68 6.85 7.22 -1.73
CA LEU A 68 6.93 5.80 -1.39
C LEU A 68 8.16 5.51 -0.53
N ILE A 69 9.33 6.00 -0.94
CA ILE A 69 10.58 5.84 -0.18
C ILE A 69 10.45 6.48 1.21
N ARG A 70 9.87 7.68 1.29
CA ARG A 70 9.63 8.36 2.57
C ARG A 70 8.70 7.55 3.47
N ARG A 71 7.66 6.92 2.93
CA ARG A 71 6.72 6.09 3.69
C ARG A 71 7.37 4.81 4.20
N PHE A 72 8.13 4.09 3.37
CA PHE A 72 8.92 2.94 3.80
C PHE A 72 9.93 3.33 4.89
N GLY A 73 10.62 4.45 4.71
CA GLY A 73 11.56 4.99 5.69
C GLY A 73 10.89 5.38 7.01
N LEU A 74 9.70 5.98 6.96
CA LEU A 74 8.91 6.34 8.14
C LEU A 74 8.50 5.09 8.93
N VAL A 75 7.99 4.07 8.25
CA VAL A 75 7.61 2.79 8.87
C VAL A 75 8.83 2.12 9.49
N GLY A 76 9.97 2.07 8.78
CA GLY A 76 11.20 1.47 9.29
C GLY A 76 11.81 2.19 10.49
N ARG A 77 11.61 3.51 10.64
CA ARG A 77 12.11 4.29 11.79
C ARG A 77 11.16 4.28 12.98
N THR A 78 9.85 4.28 12.74
CA THR A 78 8.84 4.51 13.78
C THR A 78 8.32 3.20 14.35
N THR A 79 7.71 2.34 13.52
CA THR A 79 6.98 1.15 14.00
C THR A 79 7.75 -0.14 13.75
N LYS A 80 8.59 -0.18 12.71
CA LYS A 80 9.21 -1.40 12.16
C LYS A 80 8.18 -2.49 11.78
N ASP A 81 6.92 -2.11 11.66
CA ASP A 81 5.83 -2.98 11.23
C ASP A 81 5.52 -2.72 9.76
N PHE A 82 5.99 -3.63 8.92
CA PHE A 82 5.83 -3.57 7.47
C PHE A 82 4.60 -4.34 6.97
N GLY A 83 3.80 -4.94 7.86
CA GLY A 83 2.56 -5.65 7.52
C GLY A 83 1.54 -4.78 6.75
N PRO A 84 1.31 -3.52 7.14
CA PRO A 84 0.45 -2.59 6.38
C PRO A 84 0.93 -2.29 4.95
N LEU A 85 2.21 -2.55 4.66
CA LEU A 85 2.80 -2.40 3.33
C LEU A 85 2.76 -3.71 2.53
N LYS A 86 2.02 -4.73 3.00
CA LYS A 86 1.93 -6.07 2.40
C LYS A 86 3.25 -6.85 2.36
N ILE A 87 4.27 -6.41 3.10
CA ILE A 87 5.53 -7.14 3.26
C ILE A 87 5.30 -8.21 4.32
N ARG A 88 5.61 -9.47 3.99
CA ARG A 88 5.42 -10.57 4.94
C ARG A 88 6.48 -10.45 6.05
N PRO A 89 6.17 -10.73 7.32
CA PRO A 89 7.23 -10.87 8.33
C PRO A 89 8.04 -12.14 8.01
N THR A 90 9.35 -11.98 7.76
CA THR A 90 10.24 -13.11 7.38
C THR A 90 11.21 -13.52 8.47
N THR A 91 11.13 -13.01 9.69
CA THR A 91 12.02 -13.49 10.75
C THR A 91 11.75 -14.99 10.98
N PRO A 92 12.64 -15.90 10.53
CA PRO A 92 12.33 -17.34 10.48
C PRO A 92 12.10 -17.90 11.88
N ASP A 93 12.77 -17.31 12.87
CA ASP A 93 12.75 -17.75 14.27
C ASP A 93 11.83 -16.93 15.17
N ASN A 94 11.19 -15.87 14.66
CA ASN A 94 10.26 -15.05 15.45
C ASN A 94 9.18 -14.41 14.57
N PRO A 95 8.08 -15.12 14.26
CA PRO A 95 6.96 -14.57 13.50
C PRO A 95 6.23 -13.40 14.20
N LYS A 96 6.53 -13.14 15.49
CA LYS A 96 6.06 -11.95 16.23
C LYS A 96 7.09 -10.82 16.26
N GLY A 97 8.32 -11.07 15.79
CA GLY A 97 9.41 -10.12 15.71
C GLY A 97 9.26 -9.27 14.45
N GLY A 98 9.22 -7.96 14.61
CA GLY A 98 9.32 -7.04 13.48
C GLY A 98 10.70 -7.10 12.83
N TYR A 99 10.82 -6.61 11.60
CA TYR A 99 12.10 -6.48 10.93
C TYR A 99 13.02 -5.52 11.70
N GLN A 100 14.25 -5.95 11.98
CA GLN A 100 15.28 -5.03 12.49
C GLN A 100 15.89 -4.20 11.35
N GLN A 101 16.06 -4.82 10.19
CA GLN A 101 16.59 -4.23 8.97
C GLN A 101 15.89 -4.87 7.76
N LEU A 102 15.55 -4.04 6.77
CA LEU A 102 14.86 -4.44 5.55
C LEU A 102 15.56 -3.78 4.36
N PHE A 103 15.86 -4.55 3.33
CA PHE A 103 16.43 -4.06 2.08
C PHE A 103 15.36 -4.06 0.99
N LEU A 104 14.99 -2.87 0.52
CA LEU A 104 14.09 -2.73 -0.63
C LEU A 104 14.90 -2.62 -1.91
N LEU A 105 14.60 -3.49 -2.86
CA LEU A 105 15.04 -3.37 -4.25
C LEU A 105 13.85 -2.88 -5.07
N ILE A 106 14.00 -1.71 -5.71
CA ILE A 106 12.96 -1.10 -6.52
C ILE A 106 13.29 -1.35 -7.99
N PHE A 107 12.37 -2.00 -8.70
CA PHE A 107 12.49 -2.28 -10.13
C PHE A 107 11.37 -1.62 -10.91
N SER A 108 11.72 -1.03 -12.04
CA SER A 108 10.75 -0.49 -13.01
C SER A 108 10.13 -1.57 -13.90
N ASP A 109 10.78 -2.73 -14.01
CA ASP A 109 10.29 -3.89 -14.75
C ASP A 109 9.88 -5.01 -13.78
N HIS A 110 8.65 -5.49 -13.96
CA HIS A 110 8.06 -6.56 -13.19
C HIS A 110 8.85 -7.87 -13.21
N THR A 111 9.54 -8.18 -14.31
CA THR A 111 10.29 -9.44 -14.47
C THR A 111 11.42 -9.56 -13.43
N TRP A 112 12.04 -8.45 -13.08
CA TRP A 112 13.10 -8.39 -12.07
C TRP A 112 12.59 -8.52 -10.63
N ALA A 113 11.28 -8.32 -10.42
CA ALA A 113 10.65 -8.53 -9.14
C ALA A 113 10.16 -9.98 -8.94
N GLU A 114 10.37 -10.88 -9.90
CA GLU A 114 10.03 -12.29 -9.78
C GLU A 114 11.03 -13.06 -8.88
N PRO A 115 10.59 -14.13 -8.18
CA PRO A 115 11.44 -14.88 -7.26
C PRO A 115 12.74 -15.40 -7.90
N ASP A 116 12.66 -16.02 -9.08
CA ASP A 116 13.84 -16.64 -9.70
C ASP A 116 14.91 -15.62 -10.11
N ASN A 117 14.47 -14.42 -10.52
CA ASN A 117 15.38 -13.34 -10.91
C ASN A 117 15.93 -12.61 -9.68
N LEU A 118 15.12 -12.45 -8.62
CA LEU A 118 15.59 -11.95 -7.34
C LEU A 118 16.65 -12.87 -6.74
N HIS A 119 16.41 -14.17 -6.74
CA HIS A 119 17.37 -15.17 -6.26
C HIS A 119 18.70 -15.08 -7.02
N ARG A 120 18.65 -15.09 -8.36
CA ARG A 120 19.85 -14.92 -9.20
C ARG A 120 20.57 -13.59 -8.96
N TYR A 121 19.82 -12.50 -8.76
CA TYR A 121 20.41 -11.20 -8.45
C TYR A 121 21.14 -11.21 -7.10
N LEU A 122 20.56 -11.87 -6.09
CA LEU A 122 21.16 -12.00 -4.77
C LEU A 122 22.37 -12.95 -4.77
N ASP A 123 22.31 -14.06 -5.49
CA ASP A 123 23.44 -14.98 -5.67
C ASP A 123 24.60 -14.27 -6.41
N GLY A 124 24.29 -13.52 -7.46
CA GLY A 124 25.28 -12.72 -8.18
C GLY A 124 25.91 -11.61 -7.31
N ARG A 125 25.13 -10.96 -6.45
CA ARG A 125 25.66 -9.99 -5.47
C ARG A 125 26.49 -10.62 -4.37
N THR A 126 26.10 -11.81 -3.91
CA THR A 126 26.88 -12.57 -2.91
C THR A 126 28.29 -12.84 -3.44
N HIS A 127 28.39 -13.12 -4.75
CA HIS A 127 29.68 -13.22 -5.44
C HIS A 127 30.43 -11.88 -5.56
N GLN A 128 29.73 -10.76 -5.80
CA GLN A 128 30.37 -9.45 -5.97
C GLN A 128 30.81 -8.80 -4.65
N ILE A 129 30.14 -9.09 -3.52
CA ILE A 129 30.54 -8.61 -2.19
C ILE A 129 31.77 -9.39 -1.67
N ALA A 130 32.04 -10.57 -2.21
CA ALA A 130 33.25 -11.34 -1.89
C ALA A 130 34.54 -10.74 -2.49
N ASP A 131 34.43 -9.87 -3.50
CA ASP A 131 35.56 -9.12 -4.08
C ASP A 131 35.34 -7.60 -3.90
N PRO A 132 35.65 -7.03 -2.73
CA PRO A 132 35.44 -5.61 -2.46
C PRO A 132 36.47 -4.68 -3.11
N PHE A 133 37.42 -5.20 -3.91
CA PHE A 133 38.46 -4.41 -4.57
C PHE A 133 38.86 -4.98 -5.94
N LEU A 134 38.11 -4.60 -6.98
CA LEU A 134 38.64 -4.32 -8.31
C LEU A 134 38.02 -3.03 -8.84
#